data_AF-A0A2A3E8G6-F1
#
_entry.id   AF-A0A2A3E8G6-F1
#
_cell.length_a   1.000
_cell.length_b   1.000
_cell.length_c   1.000
_cell.angle_alpha   90.00
_cell.angle_beta   90.00
_cell.angle_gamma   90.00
#
_symmetry.space_group_name_H-M   'P 1'
#
loop_
_entity.id
_entity.type
_entity.pdbx_description
1 polymer ?
#
loop_
_entity_poly.entity_id
_entity_poly.type
_entity_poly.pdbx_seq_one_letter_code
_entity_poly.pdbx_strand_id
1 'polypeptide(L)'
;MSLMKYWALTIRKPEIEHCIEQVQSDWKQVKMENDRELMLKYGILGRNLTIYSILFMYISGIMYISIMQYAMRLQINDDNQTSKVLIYPAYSNSIQKSPIYEIIYGIQCICGYVLDSVTSGACGLAALFVTHACGQIDVIISRLDDIVAGQFYKKNSNPNIRLIEIIKHHIKILKFSAVVEKVLQEVFFLEFISSTFVICLLEYYCITDWEQNNIISLTSYALLLISLTFNMFLLCYIGDLLIQKSGNIGVAVFMIDWYHLPTKTIQNLILIMAMSNSPAKLSVGRIVDLSLSTFGNVRLD
;
A
#
# COMPACT_ATOMS: atom_id res chain seq x y z
N MET A 1 4.07 3.53 17.71
CA MET A 1 4.47 3.56 16.29
C MET A 1 3.58 4.41 15.39
N SER A 2 2.25 4.42 15.54
CA SER A 2 1.39 5.20 14.64
C SER A 2 1.56 6.72 14.73
N LEU A 3 1.94 7.26 15.90
CA LEU A 3 2.39 8.66 15.98
C LEU A 3 3.62 8.88 15.10
N MET A 4 4.64 8.03 15.16
CA MET A 4 5.81 8.15 14.27
C MET A 4 5.43 8.07 12.78
N LYS A 5 4.48 7.20 12.40
CA LYS A 5 3.95 7.15 11.02
C LYS A 5 3.25 8.45 10.63
N TYR A 6 2.39 8.98 11.50
CA TYR A 6 1.71 10.26 11.28
C TYR A 6 2.71 11.43 11.15
N TRP A 7 3.72 11.46 12.02
CA TRP A 7 4.81 12.43 11.97
C TRP A 7 5.63 12.29 10.67
N ALA A 8 5.97 11.07 10.24
CA ALA A 8 6.65 10.83 8.97
C ALA A 8 5.82 11.33 7.77
N LEU A 9 4.52 11.04 7.74
CA LEU A 9 3.62 11.52 6.68
C LEU A 9 3.48 13.05 6.68
N THR A 10 3.40 13.68 7.85
CA THR A 10 3.28 15.14 7.95
C THR A 10 4.58 15.85 7.55
N ILE A 11 5.74 15.29 7.85
CA ILE A 11 7.04 15.79 7.37
C ILE A 11 7.12 15.73 5.84
N ARG A 12 6.56 14.68 5.22
CA ARG A 12 6.55 14.46 3.77
C ARG A 12 5.35 15.08 3.03
N LYS A 13 4.54 15.89 3.72
CA LYS A 13 3.37 16.55 3.17
C LYS A 13 3.64 17.28 1.83
N PRO A 14 4.69 18.11 1.66
CA PRO A 14 4.89 18.83 0.41
C PRO A 14 5.19 17.89 -0.76
N GLU A 15 5.92 16.79 -0.53
CA GLU A 15 6.15 15.78 -1.57
C GLU A 15 4.86 15.00 -1.91
N ILE A 16 4.01 14.71 -0.92
CA ILE A 16 2.70 14.07 -1.13
C ILE A 16 1.79 14.98 -1.97
N GLU A 17 1.71 16.28 -1.65
CA GLU A 17 0.94 17.27 -2.40
C GLU A 17 1.44 17.35 -3.85
N HIS A 18 2.75 17.40 -4.06
CA HIS A 18 3.34 17.38 -5.39
C HIS A 18 2.95 16.13 -6.20
N CYS A 19 2.97 14.94 -5.58
CA CYS A 19 2.53 13.71 -6.21
C CYS A 19 1.03 13.75 -6.59
N ILE A 20 0.18 14.27 -5.71
CA ILE A 20 -1.26 14.41 -5.97
C ILE A 20 -1.53 15.39 -7.12
N GLU A 21 -0.84 16.54 -7.14
CA GLU A 21 -0.94 17.51 -8.23
C GLU A 21 -0.49 16.90 -9.56
N GLN A 22 0.58 16.11 -9.55
CA GLN A 22 1.04 15.42 -10.74
C GLN A 22 0.00 14.41 -11.25
N VAL A 23 -0.59 13.58 -10.36
CA VAL A 23 -1.68 12.66 -10.72
C VAL A 23 -2.83 13.44 -11.34
N GLN A 24 -3.29 14.53 -10.70
CA GLN A 24 -4.39 15.34 -11.20
C GLN A 24 -4.07 15.99 -12.56
N SER A 25 -2.85 16.49 -12.74
CA SER A 25 -2.39 17.07 -13.99
C SER A 25 -2.36 16.02 -15.11
N ASP A 26 -1.88 14.81 -14.83
CA ASP A 26 -1.82 13.72 -15.80
C ASP A 26 -3.23 13.36 -16.26
N TRP A 27 -4.20 13.23 -15.34
CA TRP A 27 -5.61 12.99 -15.65
C TRP A 27 -6.25 14.09 -16.51
N LYS A 28 -5.89 15.36 -16.29
CA LYS A 28 -6.38 16.48 -17.12
C LYS A 28 -5.79 16.51 -18.53
N GLN A 29 -4.61 15.94 -18.72
CA GLN A 29 -3.87 15.97 -19.99
C GLN A 29 -4.21 14.80 -20.92
N VAL A 30 -5.00 13.81 -20.46
CA VAL A 30 -5.41 12.65 -21.26
C VAL A 30 -6.33 13.10 -22.39
N LYS A 31 -5.88 12.89 -23.63
CA LYS A 31 -6.68 13.19 -24.84
C LYS A 31 -7.22 11.96 -25.54
N MET A 32 -6.49 10.84 -25.45
CA MET A 32 -6.84 9.60 -26.14
C MET A 32 -7.75 8.73 -25.29
N GLU A 33 -8.72 8.09 -25.93
CA GLU A 33 -9.67 7.20 -25.26
C GLU A 33 -8.98 5.94 -24.70
N ASN A 34 -8.07 5.35 -25.47
CA ASN A 34 -7.29 4.18 -25.03
C ASN A 34 -6.45 4.47 -23.77
N ASP A 35 -5.79 5.64 -23.73
CA ASP A 35 -5.04 6.07 -22.54
C ASP A 35 -5.95 6.25 -21.32
N ARG A 36 -7.15 6.80 -21.54
CA ARG A 36 -8.15 7.01 -20.50
C ARG A 36 -8.67 5.68 -19.95
N GLU A 37 -8.90 4.69 -20.81
CA GLU A 37 -9.33 3.35 -20.40
C GLU A 37 -8.27 2.67 -19.52
N LEU A 38 -7.00 2.74 -19.92
CA LEU A 38 -5.88 2.23 -19.11
C LEU A 38 -5.79 2.94 -17.76
N MET A 39 -5.85 4.28 -17.73
CA MET A 39 -5.83 5.03 -16.48
C MET A 39 -7.04 4.73 -15.58
N LEU A 40 -8.23 4.52 -16.13
CA LEU A 40 -9.43 4.12 -15.38
C LEU A 40 -9.28 2.72 -14.79
N LYS A 41 -8.76 1.75 -15.57
CA LYS A 41 -8.49 0.39 -15.09
C LYS A 41 -7.61 0.41 -13.83
N TYR A 42 -6.52 1.16 -13.84
CA TYR A 42 -5.62 1.26 -12.69
C TYR A 42 -6.17 2.13 -11.56
N GLY A 43 -6.98 3.14 -11.87
CA GLY A 43 -7.71 3.92 -10.87
C GLY A 43 -8.69 3.05 -10.09
N ILE A 44 -9.43 2.16 -10.78
CA ILE A 44 -10.33 1.19 -10.15
C ILE A 44 -9.54 0.18 -9.31
N LEU A 45 -8.42 -0.35 -9.83
CA LEU A 45 -7.56 -1.25 -9.08
C LEU A 45 -7.06 -0.62 -7.78
N GLY A 46 -6.51 0.60 -7.85
CA GLY A 46 -6.03 1.33 -6.68
C GLY A 46 -7.13 1.64 -5.66
N ARG A 47 -8.33 2.00 -6.14
CA ARG A 47 -9.51 2.19 -5.29
C ARG A 47 -9.90 0.90 -4.59
N ASN A 48 -9.95 -0.23 -5.29
CA ASN A 48 -10.32 -1.51 -4.70
C ASN A 48 -9.30 -1.96 -3.65
N LEU A 49 -7.99 -1.83 -3.93
CA LEU A 49 -6.93 -2.12 -2.96
C LEU A 49 -7.06 -1.27 -1.68
N THR A 50 -7.36 0.02 -1.84
CA THR A 50 -7.61 0.92 -0.71
C THR A 50 -8.84 0.51 0.09
N ILE A 51 -9.95 0.17 -0.59
CA ILE A 51 -11.18 -0.30 0.06
C ILE A 51 -10.93 -1.60 0.82
N TYR A 52 -10.20 -2.56 0.25
CA TYR A 52 -9.88 -3.82 0.94
C TYR A 52 -9.05 -3.57 2.20
N SER A 53 -8.03 -2.70 2.15
CA SER A 53 -7.24 -2.34 3.33
C SER A 53 -8.09 -1.69 4.42
N ILE A 54 -8.96 -0.73 4.05
CA ILE A 54 -9.87 -0.07 5.00
C ILE A 54 -10.83 -1.09 5.62
N LEU A 55 -11.54 -1.87 4.81
CA LEU A 55 -12.53 -2.82 5.31
C LEU A 55 -11.89 -3.82 6.28
N PHE A 56 -10.73 -4.38 5.93
CA PHE A 56 -10.10 -5.43 6.73
C PHE A 56 -9.54 -4.90 8.06
N MET A 57 -8.93 -3.71 8.05
CA MET A 57 -8.46 -3.04 9.28
C MET A 57 -9.65 -2.73 10.21
N TYR A 58 -10.66 -2.03 9.71
CA TYR A 58 -11.78 -1.55 10.52
C TYR A 58 -12.68 -2.68 11.01
N ILE A 59 -12.99 -3.68 10.18
CA ILE A 59 -13.79 -4.83 10.60
C ILE A 59 -13.07 -5.56 11.74
N SER A 60 -11.76 -5.80 11.60
CA SER A 60 -11.00 -6.50 12.64
C SER A 60 -10.92 -5.70 13.94
N GLY A 61 -10.68 -4.39 13.87
CA GLY A 61 -10.67 -3.50 15.04
C GLY A 61 -12.02 -3.46 15.77
N ILE A 62 -13.13 -3.32 15.04
CA ILE A 62 -14.47 -3.30 15.63
C ILE A 62 -14.82 -4.66 16.24
N MET A 63 -14.50 -5.75 15.55
CA MET A 63 -14.75 -7.11 16.05
C MET A 63 -13.96 -7.37 17.34
N TYR A 64 -12.68 -6.97 17.40
CA TYR A 64 -11.87 -7.09 18.59
C TYR A 64 -12.47 -6.35 19.79
N ILE A 65 -12.82 -5.07 19.61
CA ILE A 65 -13.44 -4.25 20.68
C ILE A 65 -14.77 -4.88 21.15
N SER A 66 -15.61 -5.32 20.21
CA SER A 66 -16.92 -5.91 20.50
C SER A 66 -16.81 -7.24 21.25
N ILE A 67 -15.88 -8.12 20.82
CA ILE A 67 -15.66 -9.42 21.45
C ILE A 67 -15.08 -9.24 22.86
N MET A 68 -14.12 -8.33 23.06
CA MET A 68 -13.59 -8.04 24.39
C MET A 68 -14.66 -7.50 25.34
N GLN A 69 -15.53 -6.61 24.86
CA GLN A 69 -16.63 -6.10 25.67
C GLN A 69 -17.65 -7.21 26.02
N TYR A 70 -17.87 -8.17 25.13
CA TYR A 70 -18.72 -9.33 25.38
C TYR A 70 -18.09 -10.30 26.39
N ALA A 71 -16.81 -10.65 26.23
CA ALA A 71 -16.06 -11.53 27.14
C ALA A 71 -16.08 -10.97 28.58
N MET A 72 -15.86 -9.66 28.72
CA MET A 72 -15.94 -8.97 30.01
C MET A 72 -17.34 -9.08 30.65
N ARG A 73 -18.41 -9.00 29.85
CA ARG A 73 -19.79 -9.13 30.37
C ARG A 73 -20.08 -10.54 30.90
N LEU A 74 -19.51 -11.57 30.27
CA LEU A 74 -19.65 -12.95 30.73
C LEU A 74 -18.94 -13.16 32.08
N GLN A 75 -17.73 -12.61 32.25
CA GLN A 75 -16.96 -12.76 33.49
C GLN A 75 -17.62 -12.06 34.71
N ILE A 76 -18.39 -10.99 34.48
CA ILE A 76 -19.16 -10.29 35.54
C ILE A 76 -20.26 -11.18 36.13
N ASN A 77 -20.84 -12.10 35.34
CA ASN A 77 -21.94 -12.95 35.80
C ASN A 77 -21.47 -14.13 36.67
N ASP A 78 -20.23 -14.60 36.49
CA ASP A 78 -19.72 -15.78 37.22
C ASP A 78 -19.08 -15.43 38.58
N ASP A 79 -18.44 -14.26 38.73
CA ASP A 79 -17.64 -13.96 39.94
C ASP A 79 -18.28 -12.99 40.95
N ASN A 80 -19.44 -12.38 40.68
CA ASN A 80 -20.05 -11.30 41.51
C ASN A 80 -19.09 -10.12 41.87
N GLN A 81 -17.85 -10.13 41.34
CA GLN A 81 -16.87 -9.08 41.44
C GLN A 81 -16.73 -8.38 40.08
N THR A 82 -16.82 -7.06 40.10
CA THR A 82 -16.81 -6.21 38.91
C THR A 82 -15.40 -5.96 38.41
N SER A 83 -14.70 -6.99 37.95
CA SER A 83 -13.38 -6.84 37.33
C SER A 83 -13.56 -6.24 35.93
N LYS A 84 -13.43 -4.92 35.82
CA LYS A 84 -13.47 -4.25 34.51
C LYS A 84 -12.11 -4.36 33.82
N VAL A 85 -12.05 -5.12 32.74
CA VAL A 85 -10.84 -5.31 31.93
C VAL A 85 -10.83 -4.26 30.82
N LEU A 86 -9.84 -3.37 30.87
CA LEU A 86 -9.57 -2.41 29.80
C LEU A 86 -8.96 -3.13 28.58
N ILE A 87 -9.10 -2.53 27.39
CA ILE A 87 -8.46 -2.99 26.16
C ILE A 87 -6.93 -3.05 26.32
N TYR A 88 -6.38 -2.18 27.18
CA TYR A 88 -5.01 -2.27 27.71
C TYR A 88 -5.06 -2.32 29.24
N PRO A 89 -4.51 -3.36 29.89
CA PRO A 89 -4.62 -3.52 31.34
C PRO A 89 -3.87 -2.41 32.05
N ALA A 90 -4.60 -1.57 32.80
CA ALA A 90 -4.02 -0.61 33.73
C ALA A 90 -4.26 -1.10 35.16
N TYR A 91 -3.18 -1.51 35.83
CA TYR A 91 -3.18 -2.11 37.16
C TYR A 91 -3.40 -1.09 38.29
N SER A 92 -4.45 -0.27 38.20
CA SER A 92 -4.84 0.62 39.29
C SER A 92 -6.32 0.47 39.61
N ASN A 93 -6.62 0.11 40.86
CA ASN A 93 -7.97 -0.10 41.39
C ASN A 93 -8.86 1.16 41.24
N SER A 94 -8.24 2.33 41.09
CA SER A 94 -8.94 3.62 40.88
C SER A 94 -9.58 3.73 39.48
N ILE A 95 -9.11 2.96 38.50
CA ILE A 95 -9.53 3.05 37.10
C ILE A 95 -10.84 2.29 36.82
N GLN A 96 -11.22 1.34 37.67
CA GLN A 96 -12.45 0.54 37.52
C GLN A 96 -13.72 1.29 37.98
N LYS A 97 -13.57 2.43 38.69
CA LYS A 97 -14.69 3.26 39.16
C LYS A 97 -15.34 4.04 38.00
N SER A 98 -16.68 4.07 37.98
CA SER A 98 -17.40 5.00 37.08
C SER A 98 -17.28 6.43 37.63
N PRO A 99 -17.04 7.46 36.80
CA PRO A 99 -17.02 7.48 35.32
C PRO A 99 -15.62 7.29 34.68
N ILE A 100 -14.57 7.12 35.48
CA ILE A 100 -13.17 7.07 35.01
C ILE A 100 -12.95 5.97 33.97
N TYR A 101 -13.53 4.78 34.20
CA TYR A 101 -13.46 3.66 33.25
C TYR A 101 -14.03 4.01 31.86
N GLU A 102 -15.20 4.63 31.82
CA GLU A 102 -15.90 4.97 30.56
C GLU A 102 -15.11 6.00 29.76
N ILE A 103 -14.50 6.98 30.44
CA ILE A 103 -13.63 7.97 29.82
C ILE A 103 -12.40 7.31 29.21
N ILE A 104 -11.71 6.43 29.95
CA ILE A 104 -10.50 5.76 29.46
C ILE A 104 -10.83 4.82 28.30
N TYR A 105 -11.92 4.08 28.39
CA TYR A 105 -12.39 3.22 27.30
C TYR A 105 -12.68 4.05 26.03
N GLY A 106 -13.38 5.18 26.16
CA GLY A 106 -13.62 6.09 25.04
C GLY A 106 -12.33 6.59 24.40
N ILE A 107 -11.35 6.98 25.23
CA ILE A 107 -10.02 7.38 24.75
C ILE A 107 -9.33 6.23 24.00
N GLN A 108 -9.37 5.00 24.52
CA GLN A 108 -8.78 3.83 23.85
C GLN A 108 -9.42 3.54 22.49
N CYS A 109 -10.75 3.66 22.37
CA CYS A 109 -11.45 3.51 21.09
C CYS A 109 -11.05 4.59 20.08
N ILE A 110 -10.97 5.85 20.52
CA ILE A 110 -10.51 6.96 19.67
C ILE A 110 -9.06 6.72 19.23
N CYS A 111 -8.20 6.29 20.14
CA CYS A 111 -6.83 5.93 19.80
C CYS A 111 -6.82 4.84 18.74
N GLY A 112 -7.50 3.71 18.94
CA GLY A 112 -7.60 2.61 17.98
C GLY A 112 -8.06 3.07 16.59
N TYR A 113 -9.14 3.86 16.53
CA TYR A 113 -9.64 4.46 15.29
C TYR A 113 -8.57 5.30 14.56
N VAL A 114 -7.81 6.11 15.30
CA VAL A 114 -6.72 6.90 14.73
C VAL A 114 -5.59 6.00 14.23
N LEU A 115 -5.26 4.90 14.93
CA LEU A 115 -4.25 3.96 14.46
C LEU A 115 -4.66 3.33 13.11
N ASP A 116 -5.90 2.83 13.04
CA ASP A 116 -6.42 2.19 11.83
C ASP A 116 -6.48 3.19 10.67
N SER A 117 -6.90 4.43 10.93
CA SER A 117 -6.95 5.52 9.95
C SER A 117 -5.58 5.84 9.36
N VAL A 118 -4.54 5.93 10.20
CA VAL A 118 -3.17 6.26 9.74
C VAL A 118 -2.62 5.13 8.88
N THR A 119 -2.79 3.88 9.30
CA THR A 119 -2.32 2.71 8.54
C THR A 119 -3.06 2.57 7.21
N SER A 120 -4.41 2.59 7.21
CA SER A 120 -5.18 2.51 5.96
C SER A 120 -4.94 3.71 5.05
N GLY A 121 -4.68 4.91 5.60
CA GLY A 121 -4.30 6.09 4.83
C GLY A 121 -2.96 5.91 4.11
N ALA A 122 -1.95 5.35 4.79
CA ALA A 122 -0.67 5.03 4.19
C ALA A 122 -0.80 3.98 3.07
N CYS A 123 -1.54 2.89 3.31
CA CYS A 123 -1.85 1.88 2.30
C CYS A 123 -2.60 2.47 1.10
N GLY A 124 -3.55 3.37 1.35
CA GLY A 124 -4.31 4.06 0.30
C GLY A 124 -3.45 4.98 -0.56
N LEU A 125 -2.53 5.74 0.04
CA LEU A 125 -1.57 6.56 -0.70
C LEU A 125 -0.64 5.69 -1.56
N ALA A 126 -0.15 4.58 -0.99
CA ALA A 126 0.66 3.61 -1.73
C ALA A 126 -0.10 3.04 -2.93
N ALA A 127 -1.32 2.54 -2.72
CA ALA A 127 -2.17 2.01 -3.78
C ALA A 127 -2.42 3.06 -4.87
N LEU A 128 -2.77 4.29 -4.50
CA LEU A 128 -3.05 5.37 -5.44
C LEU A 128 -1.84 5.70 -6.33
N PHE A 129 -0.69 5.97 -5.71
CA PHE A 129 0.49 6.41 -6.46
C PHE A 129 1.07 5.29 -7.32
N VAL A 130 1.11 4.07 -6.78
CA VAL A 130 1.67 2.93 -7.49
C VAL A 130 0.79 2.51 -8.65
N THR A 131 -0.53 2.39 -8.45
CA THR A 131 -1.39 2.04 -9.59
C THR A 131 -1.43 3.15 -10.63
N HIS A 132 -1.34 4.43 -10.25
CA HIS A 132 -1.14 5.52 -11.20
C HIS A 132 0.14 5.35 -12.02
N ALA A 133 1.29 5.09 -11.37
CA ALA A 133 2.54 4.83 -12.05
C ALA A 133 2.44 3.63 -13.01
N CYS A 134 1.85 2.52 -12.58
CA CYS A 134 1.61 1.34 -13.40
C CYS A 134 0.70 1.65 -14.61
N GLY A 135 -0.32 2.48 -14.43
CA GLY A 135 -1.17 2.94 -15.52
C GLY A 135 -0.43 3.79 -16.53
N GLN A 136 0.40 4.73 -16.08
CA GLN A 136 1.24 5.53 -16.97
C GLN A 136 2.27 4.68 -17.72
N ILE A 137 2.80 3.64 -17.08
CA ILE A 137 3.69 2.66 -17.72
C ILE A 137 2.96 1.92 -18.85
N ASP A 138 1.77 1.37 -18.59
CA ASP A 138 0.99 0.67 -19.63
C ASP A 138 0.58 1.63 -20.77
N VAL A 139 0.31 2.91 -20.47
CA VAL A 139 0.08 3.95 -21.49
C VAL A 139 1.31 4.15 -22.37
N ILE A 140 2.52 4.17 -21.79
CA ILE A 140 3.77 4.26 -22.55
C ILE A 140 3.96 3.03 -23.43
N ILE A 141 3.73 1.83 -22.90
CA ILE A 141 3.85 0.57 -23.66
C ILE A 141 2.88 0.60 -24.85
N SER A 142 1.62 0.97 -24.64
CA SER A 142 0.64 1.07 -25.73
C SER A 142 1.03 2.12 -26.78
N ARG A 143 1.58 3.27 -26.36
CA ARG A 143 2.07 4.31 -27.27
C ARG A 143 3.29 3.85 -28.07
N LEU A 144 4.15 3.03 -27.47
CA LEU A 144 5.33 2.45 -28.11
C LEU A 144 4.92 1.47 -29.22
N ASP A 145 3.99 0.56 -28.94
CA ASP A 145 3.46 -0.38 -29.95
C ASP A 145 2.82 0.36 -31.14
N ASP A 146 2.12 1.47 -30.86
CA ASP A 146 1.50 2.28 -31.90
C ASP A 146 2.52 3.10 -32.74
N ILE A 147 3.80 3.21 -32.33
CA ILE A 147 4.82 3.84 -33.20
C ILE A 147 4.99 3.03 -34.49
N VAL A 148 4.92 1.70 -34.40
CA VAL A 148 5.05 0.81 -35.56
C VAL A 148 3.71 0.61 -36.26
N ALA A 149 2.64 0.35 -35.50
CA ALA A 149 1.33 0.06 -36.08
C ALA A 149 0.66 1.28 -36.72
N GLY A 150 0.87 2.48 -36.17
CA GLY A 150 0.30 3.74 -36.68
C GLY A 150 -1.23 3.77 -36.72
N GLN A 151 -1.91 3.02 -35.84
CA GLN A 151 -3.35 2.80 -35.86
C GLN A 151 -4.12 3.84 -35.04
N PHE A 152 -3.56 4.31 -33.92
CA PHE A 152 -4.28 5.11 -32.91
C PHE A 152 -3.80 6.56 -32.81
N TYR A 153 -2.53 6.85 -33.11
CA TYR A 153 -1.98 8.21 -33.01
C TYR A 153 -1.65 8.80 -34.38
N LYS A 154 -1.99 10.09 -34.55
CA LYS A 154 -1.83 10.92 -35.77
C LYS A 154 -0.80 10.37 -36.78
N LYS A 155 -1.31 9.81 -37.88
CA LYS A 155 -0.59 9.27 -39.05
C LYS A 155 0.42 10.25 -39.69
N ASN A 156 0.30 11.54 -39.42
CA ASN A 156 1.13 12.62 -39.97
C ASN A 156 2.23 13.15 -39.02
N SER A 157 2.48 12.50 -37.88
CA SER A 157 3.50 12.93 -36.91
C SER A 157 4.82 12.19 -37.16
N ASN A 158 5.95 12.88 -37.15
CA ASN A 158 7.27 12.24 -37.26
C ASN A 158 7.47 11.24 -36.10
N PRO A 159 7.78 9.95 -36.38
CA PRO A 159 7.96 8.92 -35.35
C PRO A 159 9.03 9.29 -34.31
N ASN A 160 10.03 10.10 -34.70
CA ASN A 160 11.03 10.62 -33.77
C ASN A 160 10.43 11.57 -32.73
N ILE A 161 9.48 12.43 -33.12
CA ILE A 161 8.83 13.36 -32.20
C ILE A 161 7.99 12.58 -31.18
N ARG A 162 7.23 11.59 -31.66
CA ARG A 162 6.45 10.68 -30.80
C ARG A 162 7.34 9.94 -29.81
N LEU A 163 8.48 9.41 -30.26
CA LEU A 163 9.41 8.72 -29.37
C LEU A 163 10.00 9.67 -28.32
N ILE A 164 10.37 10.90 -28.69
CA ILE A 164 10.86 11.90 -27.73
C ILE A 164 9.79 12.20 -26.66
N GLU A 165 8.51 12.29 -27.04
CA GLU A 165 7.41 12.46 -26.08
C GLU A 165 7.29 11.26 -25.14
N ILE A 166 7.41 10.03 -25.66
CA ILE A 166 7.40 8.82 -24.84
C ILE A 166 8.56 8.80 -23.85
N ILE A 167 9.78 9.14 -24.28
CA ILE A 167 10.96 9.16 -23.41
C ILE A 167 10.79 10.19 -22.31
N LYS A 168 10.34 11.41 -22.66
CA LYS A 168 10.03 12.44 -21.66
C LYS A 168 8.98 11.95 -20.67
N HIS A 169 7.97 11.24 -21.14
CA HIS A 169 6.95 10.65 -20.28
C HIS A 169 7.54 9.58 -19.35
N HIS A 170 8.37 8.67 -19.87
CA HIS A 170 9.02 7.62 -19.08
C HIS A 170 9.91 8.22 -17.98
N ILE A 171 10.72 9.22 -18.31
CA ILE A 171 11.54 9.95 -17.33
C ILE A 171 10.67 10.60 -16.25
N LYS A 172 9.52 11.17 -16.62
CA LYS A 172 8.57 11.77 -15.67
C LYS A 172 8.01 10.72 -14.69
N ILE A 173 7.67 9.53 -15.19
CA ILE A 173 7.19 8.42 -14.36
C ILE A 173 8.29 7.94 -13.41
N LEU A 174 9.52 7.75 -13.89
CA LEU A 174 10.63 7.31 -13.03
C LEU A 174 10.92 8.32 -11.91
N LYS A 175 10.89 9.62 -12.23
CA LYS A 175 11.02 10.68 -11.23
C LYS A 175 9.89 10.63 -10.21
N PHE A 176 8.65 10.46 -10.67
CA PHE A 176 7.49 10.30 -9.80
C PHE A 176 7.64 9.09 -8.88
N SER A 177 7.97 7.91 -9.42
CA SER A 177 8.18 6.71 -8.63
C SER A 177 9.30 6.87 -7.59
N ALA A 178 10.38 7.58 -7.91
CA ALA A 178 11.46 7.87 -6.96
C ALA A 178 11.00 8.81 -5.81
N VAL A 179 10.14 9.80 -6.11
CA VAL A 179 9.53 10.64 -5.06
C VAL A 179 8.58 9.81 -4.20
N VAL A 180 7.75 8.96 -4.81
CA VAL A 180 6.85 8.04 -4.10
C VAL A 180 7.61 7.10 -3.18
N GLU A 181 8.70 6.50 -3.66
CA GLU A 181 9.58 5.66 -2.85
C GLU A 181 10.13 6.45 -1.65
N LYS A 182 10.67 7.65 -1.88
CA LYS A 182 11.22 8.50 -0.81
C LYS A 182 10.18 8.84 0.27
N VAL A 183 8.93 9.08 -0.12
CA VAL A 183 7.83 9.41 0.79
C VAL A 183 7.39 8.18 1.59
N LEU A 184 7.28 7.03 0.94
CA LEU A 184 6.69 5.83 1.55
C LEU A 184 7.70 4.92 2.25
N GLN A 185 8.99 4.99 1.93
CA GLN A 185 10.02 4.10 2.48
C GLN A 185 10.05 4.10 4.02
N GLU A 186 9.91 5.27 4.65
CA GLU A 186 9.95 5.44 6.11
C GLU A 186 8.66 4.91 6.74
N VAL A 187 7.52 5.17 6.09
CA VAL A 187 6.21 4.72 6.54
C VAL A 187 6.11 3.20 6.48
N PHE A 188 6.58 2.59 5.40
CA PHE A 188 6.65 1.14 5.26
C PHE A 188 7.61 0.52 6.26
N PHE A 189 8.77 1.11 6.49
CA PHE A 189 9.69 0.62 7.52
C PHE A 189 9.04 0.57 8.90
N LEU A 190 8.35 1.65 9.28
CA LEU A 190 7.59 1.72 10.54
C LEU A 190 6.40 0.74 10.55
N GLU A 191 5.76 0.50 9.41
CA GLU A 191 4.68 -0.48 9.27
C GLU A 191 5.20 -1.90 9.51
N PHE A 192 6.25 -2.32 8.82
CA PHE A 192 6.82 -3.65 8.95
C PHE A 192 7.26 -3.94 10.38
N ILE A 193 8.07 -3.06 10.99
CA ILE A 193 8.54 -3.26 12.37
C ILE A 193 7.38 -3.31 13.36
N SER A 194 6.41 -2.39 13.21
CA SER A 194 5.25 -2.35 14.11
C SER A 194 4.39 -3.61 13.95
N SER A 195 4.13 -4.05 12.72
CA SER A 195 3.32 -5.22 12.44
C SER A 195 4.00 -6.50 12.91
N THR A 196 5.31 -6.65 12.72
CA THR A 196 6.05 -7.80 13.26
C THR A 196 5.92 -7.88 14.79
N PHE A 197 6.13 -6.76 15.49
CA PHE A 197 6.01 -6.75 16.96
C PHE A 197 4.60 -7.11 17.43
N VAL A 198 3.57 -6.58 16.77
CA VAL A 198 2.17 -6.88 17.11
C VAL A 198 1.81 -8.32 16.80
N ILE A 199 2.27 -8.86 15.66
CA ILE A 199 2.04 -10.27 15.27
C ILE A 199 2.65 -11.21 16.32
N CYS A 200 3.90 -11.00 16.73
CA CYS A 200 4.54 -11.84 17.76
C CYS A 200 3.78 -11.82 19.09
N LEU A 201 3.28 -10.66 19.51
CA LEU A 201 2.48 -10.55 20.74
C LEU A 201 1.12 -11.26 20.60
N LEU A 202 0.44 -11.10 19.46
CA LEU A 202 -0.84 -11.77 19.20
C LEU A 202 -0.70 -13.29 19.19
N GLU A 203 0.35 -13.81 18.56
CA GLU A 203 0.65 -15.26 18.55
C GLU A 203 0.86 -15.79 19.97
N TYR A 204 1.61 -15.07 20.81
CA TYR A 204 1.79 -15.43 22.21
C TYR A 204 0.46 -15.45 22.98
N TYR A 205 -0.41 -14.47 22.78
CA TYR A 205 -1.74 -14.44 23.41
C TYR A 205 -2.64 -15.57 22.89
N CYS A 206 -2.58 -15.91 21.61
CA CYS A 206 -3.29 -17.06 21.05
C CYS A 206 -2.88 -18.36 21.75
N ILE A 207 -1.58 -18.58 21.98
CA ILE A 207 -1.09 -19.79 22.69
C ILE A 207 -1.58 -19.81 24.13
N THR A 208 -1.48 -18.68 24.83
CA THR A 208 -1.88 -18.57 26.25
C THR A 208 -3.38 -18.84 26.43
N ASP A 209 -4.23 -18.28 25.57
CA ASP A 209 -5.68 -18.45 25.65
C ASP A 209 -6.14 -19.82 25.16
N TRP A 210 -5.38 -20.44 24.26
CA TRP A 210 -5.58 -21.84 23.86
C TRP A 210 -5.42 -22.77 25.05
N GLU A 211 -4.37 -22.59 25.86
CA GLU A 211 -4.15 -23.37 27.08
C GLU A 211 -5.25 -23.15 28.13
N GLN A 212 -5.81 -21.94 28.21
CA GLN A 212 -6.90 -21.58 29.13
C GLN A 212 -8.30 -21.95 28.61
N ASN A 213 -8.40 -22.53 27.40
CA ASN A 213 -9.64 -22.87 26.71
C ASN A 213 -10.61 -21.67 26.54
N ASN A 214 -10.06 -20.45 26.44
CA ASN A 214 -10.85 -19.23 26.24
C ASN A 214 -11.09 -18.98 24.74
N ILE A 215 -12.05 -19.71 24.19
CA ILE A 215 -12.38 -19.71 22.75
C ILE A 215 -12.74 -18.30 22.23
N ILE A 216 -13.37 -17.48 23.07
CA ILE A 216 -13.86 -16.14 22.70
C ILE A 216 -12.68 -15.21 22.41
N SER A 217 -11.74 -15.10 23.35
CA SER A 217 -10.56 -14.24 23.21
C SER A 217 -9.62 -14.77 22.12
N LEU A 218 -9.39 -16.09 22.06
CA LEU A 218 -8.62 -16.75 21.01
C LEU A 218 -9.12 -16.37 19.61
N THR A 219 -10.44 -16.41 19.39
CA THR A 219 -11.05 -16.06 18.10
C THR A 219 -10.77 -14.60 17.73
N SER A 220 -10.81 -13.69 18.71
CA SER A 220 -10.54 -12.26 18.47
C SER A 220 -9.08 -12.00 18.08
N TYR A 221 -8.12 -12.64 18.75
CA TYR A 221 -6.70 -12.49 18.41
C TYR A 221 -6.36 -13.12 17.06
N ALA A 222 -6.96 -14.27 16.73
CA ALA A 222 -6.81 -14.89 15.41
C ALA A 222 -7.34 -13.98 14.28
N LEU A 223 -8.48 -13.31 14.47
CA LEU A 223 -9.03 -12.37 13.49
C LEU A 223 -8.13 -11.13 13.29
N LEU A 224 -7.51 -10.63 14.36
CA LEU A 224 -6.52 -9.54 14.27
C LEU A 224 -5.26 -9.99 13.52
N LEU A 225 -4.77 -11.19 13.81
CA LEU A 225 -3.59 -11.77 13.16
C LEU A 225 -3.81 -11.90 11.65
N ILE A 226 -4.95 -12.47 11.24
CA ILE A 226 -5.34 -12.57 9.83
C ILE A 226 -5.40 -11.16 9.22
N SER A 227 -5.95 -10.18 9.95
CA SER A 227 -6.07 -8.80 9.48
C SER A 227 -4.77 -8.10 9.17
N LEU A 228 -3.83 -8.17 10.11
CA LEU A 228 -2.51 -7.59 9.95
C LEU A 228 -1.74 -8.27 8.82
N THR A 229 -1.80 -9.60 8.75
CA THR A 229 -1.13 -10.37 7.70
C THR A 229 -1.64 -10.01 6.31
N PHE A 230 -2.95 -9.86 6.15
CA PHE A 230 -3.54 -9.46 4.86
C PHE A 230 -3.16 -8.04 4.46
N ASN A 231 -3.10 -7.08 5.40
CA ASN A 231 -2.65 -5.72 5.08
C ASN A 231 -1.18 -5.70 4.65
N MET A 232 -0.32 -6.48 5.30
CA MET A 232 1.08 -6.65 4.89
C MET A 232 1.18 -7.27 3.49
N PHE A 233 0.35 -8.28 3.20
CA PHE A 233 0.25 -8.87 1.87
C PHE A 233 -0.19 -7.83 0.82
N LEU A 234 -1.19 -7.01 1.10
CA LEU A 234 -1.65 -5.96 0.19
C LEU A 234 -0.54 -4.95 -0.13
N LEU A 235 0.22 -4.53 0.88
CA LEU A 235 1.38 -3.67 0.66
C LEU A 235 2.39 -4.36 -0.26
N CYS A 236 2.78 -5.60 0.06
CA CYS A 236 3.74 -6.38 -0.74
C CYS A 236 3.28 -6.54 -2.20
N TYR A 237 1.99 -6.81 -2.41
CA TYR A 237 1.37 -6.89 -3.72
C TYR A 237 1.46 -5.55 -4.49
N ILE A 238 1.21 -4.43 -3.82
CA ILE A 238 1.34 -3.09 -4.43
C ILE A 238 2.79 -2.87 -4.91
N GLY A 239 3.79 -3.17 -4.09
CA GLY A 239 5.19 -3.03 -4.48
C GLY A 239 5.59 -3.96 -5.63
N ASP A 240 5.15 -5.22 -5.58
CA ASP A 240 5.42 -6.21 -6.63
C ASP A 240 4.82 -5.79 -7.98
N LEU A 241 3.61 -5.22 -7.96
CA LEU A 241 2.95 -4.69 -9.15
C LEU A 241 3.79 -3.60 -9.83
N LEU A 242 4.44 -2.71 -9.07
CA LEU A 242 5.32 -1.68 -9.62
C LEU A 242 6.58 -2.28 -10.26
N ILE A 243 7.19 -3.25 -9.58
CA ILE A 243 8.41 -3.93 -10.05
C ILE A 243 8.11 -4.66 -11.37
N GLN A 244 7.02 -5.44 -11.40
CA GLN A 244 6.60 -6.18 -12.58
C GLN A 244 6.32 -5.24 -13.75
N LYS A 245 5.57 -4.16 -13.52
CA LYS A 245 5.18 -3.23 -14.58
C LYS A 245 6.36 -2.43 -15.12
N SER A 246 7.22 -1.92 -14.25
CA SER A 246 8.41 -1.18 -14.69
C SER A 246 9.42 -2.06 -15.43
N GLY A 247 9.55 -3.34 -15.06
CA GLY A 247 10.36 -4.31 -15.81
C GLY A 247 9.80 -4.65 -17.19
N ASN A 248 8.48 -4.72 -17.33
CA ASN A 248 7.82 -5.05 -18.60
C ASN A 248 8.06 -4.03 -19.72
N ILE A 249 8.41 -2.77 -19.39
CA ILE A 249 8.74 -1.74 -20.40
C ILE A 249 9.92 -2.19 -21.27
N GLY A 250 10.94 -2.81 -20.68
CA GLY A 250 12.12 -3.28 -21.41
C GLY A 250 11.77 -4.39 -22.41
N VAL A 251 10.93 -5.33 -21.98
CA VAL A 251 10.42 -6.41 -22.83
C VAL A 251 9.55 -5.86 -23.95
N ALA A 252 8.66 -4.91 -23.66
CA ALA A 252 7.83 -4.26 -24.66
C ALA A 252 8.69 -3.56 -25.72
N VAL A 253 9.69 -2.78 -25.31
CA VAL A 253 10.62 -2.10 -26.23
C VAL A 253 11.39 -3.10 -27.10
N PHE A 254 11.79 -4.25 -26.54
CA PHE A 254 12.47 -5.30 -27.30
C PHE A 254 11.58 -5.93 -28.37
N MET A 255 10.27 -6.08 -28.10
CA MET A 255 9.30 -6.72 -29.00
C MET A 255 8.79 -5.81 -30.12
N ILE A 256 9.08 -4.52 -30.09
CA ILE A 256 8.75 -3.59 -31.18
C ILE A 256 9.53 -3.99 -32.44
N ASP A 257 8.94 -3.85 -33.63
CA ASP A 257 9.62 -4.04 -34.93
C ASP A 257 10.63 -2.92 -35.21
N TRP A 258 11.67 -2.82 -34.39
CA TRP A 258 12.68 -1.77 -34.36
C TRP A 258 13.43 -1.63 -35.68
N TYR A 259 13.48 -2.69 -36.49
CA TYR A 259 14.13 -2.71 -37.80
C TYR A 259 13.40 -1.87 -38.86
N HIS A 260 12.13 -1.51 -38.63
CA HIS A 260 11.39 -0.57 -39.46
C HIS A 260 11.60 0.90 -39.07
N LEU A 261 12.35 1.17 -37.99
CA LEU A 261 12.52 2.51 -37.45
C LEU A 261 13.83 3.17 -37.90
N PRO A 262 13.88 4.51 -37.97
CA PRO A 262 15.12 5.22 -38.26
C PRO A 262 16.22 4.94 -37.23
N THR A 263 17.49 4.97 -37.63
CA THR A 263 18.63 4.69 -36.73
C THR A 263 18.67 5.56 -35.47
N LYS A 264 18.27 6.83 -35.56
CA LYS A 264 18.16 7.72 -34.39
C LYS A 264 17.08 7.27 -33.40
N THR A 265 15.99 6.69 -33.89
CA THR A 265 14.90 6.12 -33.10
C THR A 265 15.38 4.87 -32.36
N ILE A 266 16.16 4.02 -33.03
CA ILE A 266 16.74 2.80 -32.45
C ILE A 266 17.67 3.12 -31.27
N GLN A 267 18.57 4.10 -31.40
CA GLN A 267 19.47 4.53 -30.31
C GLN A 267 18.70 4.95 -29.06
N ASN A 268 17.59 5.66 -29.26
CA ASN A 268 16.72 6.11 -28.18
C ASN A 268 15.95 4.96 -27.51
N LEU A 269 15.55 3.92 -28.26
CA LEU A 269 14.94 2.71 -27.69
C LEU A 269 15.93 1.91 -26.83
N ILE A 270 17.20 1.82 -27.26
CA ILE A 270 18.26 1.17 -26.46
C ILE A 270 18.41 1.87 -25.11
N LEU A 271 18.32 3.20 -25.05
CA LEU A 271 18.36 3.94 -23.79
C LEU A 271 17.18 3.56 -22.89
N ILE A 272 15.95 3.46 -23.43
CA ILE A 272 14.78 3.05 -22.65
C ILE A 272 14.97 1.64 -22.07
N MET A 273 15.48 0.71 -22.89
CA MET A 273 15.76 -0.66 -22.47
C MET A 273 16.85 -0.73 -21.39
N ALA A 274 17.91 0.07 -21.52
CA ALA A 274 18.95 0.17 -20.51
C ALA A 274 18.39 0.74 -19.19
N MET A 275 17.48 1.71 -19.26
CA MET A 275 16.82 2.28 -18.07
C MET A 275 15.86 1.28 -17.41
N SER A 276 15.14 0.47 -18.19
CA SER A 276 14.21 -0.55 -17.67
C SER A 276 14.92 -1.70 -16.96
N ASN A 277 16.22 -1.92 -17.21
CA ASN A 277 17.02 -2.88 -16.44
C ASN A 277 17.19 -2.49 -14.96
N SER A 278 16.89 -1.23 -14.62
CA SER A 278 16.72 -0.76 -13.25
C SER A 278 15.24 -0.41 -13.01
N PRO A 279 14.36 -1.41 -12.77
CA PRO A 279 12.94 -1.17 -12.58
C PRO A 279 12.70 -0.20 -11.41
N ALA A 280 11.58 0.53 -11.46
CA ALA A 280 11.14 1.34 -10.35
C ALA A 280 10.71 0.40 -9.21
N LYS A 281 11.25 0.63 -8.01
CA LYS A 281 11.00 -0.22 -6.84
C LYS A 281 10.53 0.63 -5.68
N LEU A 282 9.85 -0.03 -4.75
CA LEU A 282 9.60 0.52 -3.42
C LEU A 282 10.46 -0.27 -2.45
N SER A 283 11.14 0.44 -1.54
CA SER A 283 11.99 -0.18 -0.53
C SER A 283 11.44 0.05 0.88
N VAL A 284 11.63 -0.94 1.74
CA VAL A 284 11.38 -0.86 3.18
C VAL A 284 12.66 -0.32 3.82
N GLY A 285 12.69 0.99 4.12
CA GLY A 285 13.84 1.64 4.77
C GLY A 285 15.18 1.49 4.04
N ARG A 286 15.18 1.24 2.71
CA ARG A 286 16.35 0.89 1.88
C ARG A 286 17.05 -0.43 2.24
N ILE A 287 16.42 -1.27 3.05
CA ILE A 287 17.01 -2.54 3.50
C ILE A 287 16.53 -3.68 2.60
N VAL A 288 15.24 -3.71 2.27
CA VAL A 288 14.63 -4.77 1.45
C VAL A 288 13.64 -4.19 0.45
N ASP A 289 13.61 -4.74 -0.76
CA ASP A 289 12.61 -4.42 -1.78
C ASP A 289 11.23 -4.94 -1.34
N LEU A 290 10.21 -4.11 -1.52
CA LEU A 290 8.84 -4.43 -1.16
C LEU A 290 8.23 -5.30 -2.28
N SER A 291 8.22 -6.61 -2.07
CA SER A 291 7.78 -7.62 -3.05
C SER A 291 7.08 -8.81 -2.38
N LEU A 292 6.34 -9.57 -3.18
CA LEU A 292 5.74 -10.83 -2.75
C LEU A 292 6.80 -11.86 -2.36
N SER A 293 7.98 -11.83 -2.99
CA SER A 293 9.11 -12.69 -2.62
C SER A 293 9.63 -12.37 -1.21
N THR A 294 9.67 -11.10 -0.80
CA THR A 294 10.03 -10.71 0.58
C THR A 294 9.00 -11.22 1.59
N PHE A 295 7.71 -11.21 1.24
CA PHE A 295 6.66 -11.78 2.08
C PHE A 295 6.78 -13.31 2.21
N GLY A 296 7.04 -14.01 1.10
CA GLY A 296 7.15 -15.48 1.06
C GLY A 296 8.48 -16.04 1.59
N ASN A 297 9.55 -15.24 1.61
CA ASN A 297 10.88 -15.66 2.07
C ASN A 297 11.08 -15.54 3.59
N VAL A 298 10.02 -15.30 4.37
CA VAL A 298 10.07 -15.52 5.82
C VAL A 298 10.18 -17.03 6.05
N ARG A 299 11.42 -17.55 6.02
CA ARG A 299 11.73 -18.92 6.43
C ARG A 299 11.31 -19.07 7.89
N LEU A 300 10.27 -19.88 8.09
CA LEU A 300 10.00 -20.55 9.35
C LEU A 300 11.05 -21.64 9.49
N ASP A 301 12.24 -21.27 9.99
CA ASP A 301 13.25 -22.23 10.47
C ASP A 301 13.06 -22.44 11.98
#